data_AF-A0A399WPK1-F1
#
_entry.id   AF-A0A399WPK1-F1
#
_cell.length_a   1.000
_cell.length_b   1.000
_cell.length_c   1.000
_cell.angle_alpha   90.00
_cell.angle_beta   90.00
_cell.angle_gamma   90.00
#
_symmetry.space_group_name_H-M   'P 1'
#
loop_
_entity.id
_entity.type
_entity.pdbx_description
1 polymer ?
#
loop_
_entity_poly.entity_id
_entity_poly.type
_entity_poly.pdbx_seq_one_letter_code
_entity_poly.pdbx_strand_id
1 'polypeptide(L)'
;MEDSISVSTTEYTSFDILGRVTAHKQTTDGQNYTTGYVYNLSGALIEETYLSGRAVKNTLDADGSLSQVQCRKANERIVRL
;
A
#
# COMPACT_ATOMS: atom_id res chain seq x y z
N MET A 1 -2.50 -36.38 12.13
CA MET A 1 -1.92 -35.41 11.18
C MET A 1 -2.58 -34.11 11.55
N GLU A 2 -1.85 -33.21 12.22
CA GLU A 2 -2.41 -31.93 12.64
C GLU A 2 -2.36 -31.01 11.41
N ASP A 3 -3.51 -30.61 10.90
CA ASP A 3 -3.58 -29.58 9.88
C ASP A 3 -3.14 -28.27 10.52
N SER A 4 -1.92 -27.82 10.20
CA SER A 4 -1.44 -26.50 10.60
C SER A 4 -2.37 -25.45 9.98
N ILE A 5 -3.29 -24.91 10.78
CA ILE A 5 -4.12 -23.77 10.38
C ILE A 5 -3.21 -22.54 10.31
N SER A 6 -3.02 -22.03 9.09
CA SER A 6 -2.42 -20.71 8.88
C SER A 6 -3.46 -19.66 9.27
N VAL A 7 -3.10 -18.78 10.19
CA VAL A 7 -3.95 -17.67 10.64
C VAL A 7 -3.41 -16.38 10.07
N SER A 8 -4.31 -15.56 9.51
CA SER A 8 -3.99 -14.21 9.08
C SER A 8 -4.86 -13.21 9.83
N THR A 9 -4.23 -12.19 10.41
CA THR A 9 -4.90 -11.06 11.07
C THR A 9 -4.59 -9.77 10.31
N THR A 10 -5.59 -8.91 10.10
CA THR A 10 -5.41 -7.61 9.46
C THR A 10 -5.80 -6.50 10.43
N GLU A 11 -4.91 -5.53 10.61
CA GLU A 11 -5.09 -4.38 11.48
C GLU A 11 -4.98 -3.09 10.67
N TYR A 12 -5.99 -2.21 10.75
CA TYR A 12 -5.93 -0.87 10.18
C TYR A 12 -5.23 0.06 11.15
N THR A 13 -4.05 0.55 10.79
CA THR A 13 -3.14 1.24 11.72
C THR A 13 -3.15 2.74 11.57
N SER A 14 -3.68 3.28 10.47
CA SER A 14 -3.73 4.72 10.23
C SER A 14 -4.89 5.10 9.33
N PHE A 15 -5.38 6.32 9.53
CA PHE A 15 -6.47 6.93 8.76
C PHE A 15 -6.12 8.38 8.43
N ASP A 16 -6.70 8.90 7.35
CA ASP A 16 -6.68 10.35 7.09
C ASP A 16 -7.85 11.08 7.77
N ILE A 17 -7.92 12.39 7.58
CA ILE A 17 -8.96 13.25 8.16
C ILE A 17 -10.38 12.96 7.62
N LEU A 18 -10.48 12.24 6.50
CA LEU A 18 -11.74 11.80 5.91
C LEU A 18 -12.12 10.38 6.37
N GLY A 19 -11.32 9.77 7.25
CA GLY A 19 -11.54 8.42 7.77
C GLY A 19 -11.13 7.30 6.81
N ARG A 20 -10.38 7.60 5.74
CA ARG A 20 -9.88 6.58 4.81
C ARG A 20 -8.62 5.94 5.37
N VAL A 21 -8.48 4.62 5.23
CA VAL A 21 -7.32 3.86 5.71
C VAL A 21 -6.06 4.28 4.94
N THR A 22 -5.05 4.79 5.63
CA THR A 22 -3.76 5.17 5.02
C THR A 22 -2.65 4.16 5.28
N ALA A 23 -2.84 3.24 6.23
CA ALA A 23 -1.94 2.12 6.44
C ALA A 23 -2.67 0.92 7.07
N HIS A 24 -2.24 -0.28 6.72
CA HIS A 24 -2.63 -1.49 7.42
C HIS A 24 -1.43 -2.41 7.64
N LYS A 25 -1.57 -3.34 8.58
CA LYS A 25 -0.62 -4.42 8.85
C LYS A 25 -1.37 -5.74 8.78
N GLN A 26 -0.89 -6.65 7.96
CA GLN A 26 -1.33 -8.04 7.93
C GLN A 26 -0.28 -8.91 8.63
N THR A 27 -0.70 -9.73 9.57
CA THR A 27 0.13 -10.72 10.24
C THR A 27 -0.32 -12.10 9.80
N THR A 28 0.49 -12.80 8.99
CA THR A 28 0.21 -14.17 8.52
C THR A 28 1.33 -15.08 9.02
N ASP A 29 0.97 -16.14 9.76
CA ASP A 29 1.94 -17.08 10.35
C ASP A 29 3.06 -16.39 11.15
N GLY A 30 2.68 -15.34 11.89
CA GLY A 30 3.58 -14.52 12.70
C GLY A 30 4.45 -13.53 11.91
N GLN A 31 4.38 -13.52 10.58
CA GLN A 31 5.08 -12.57 9.72
C GLN A 31 4.22 -11.34 9.44
N ASN A 32 4.82 -10.15 9.60
CA ASN A 32 4.14 -8.88 9.42
C ASN A 32 4.40 -8.30 8.02
N TYR A 33 3.33 -7.88 7.36
CA TYR A 33 3.33 -7.19 6.09
C TYR A 33 2.59 -5.86 6.28
N THR A 34 3.27 -4.72 6.08
CA THR A 34 2.60 -3.42 6.11
C THR A 34 2.49 -2.87 4.71
N THR A 35 1.35 -2.20 4.50
CA THR A 35 1.01 -1.54 3.26
C THR A 35 0.53 -0.14 3.58
N GLY A 36 1.00 0.85 2.83
CA GLY A 36 0.56 2.23 2.89
C GLY A 36 -0.27 2.62 1.67
N TYR A 37 -1.18 3.57 1.85
CA TYR A 37 -2.06 4.07 0.81
C TYR A 37 -2.03 5.59 0.74
N VAL A 38 -2.03 6.12 -0.48
CA VAL A 38 -2.19 7.56 -0.74
C VAL A 38 -3.37 7.77 -1.65
N TYR A 39 -4.25 8.68 -1.24
CA TYR A 39 -5.41 9.08 -2.02
C TYR A 39 -5.28 10.52 -2.49
N ASN A 40 -5.85 10.81 -3.66
CA ASN A 40 -6.06 12.18 -4.08
C ASN A 40 -7.30 12.80 -3.39
N LEU A 41 -7.55 14.08 -3.70
CA LEU A 41 -8.68 14.83 -3.17
C LEU A 41 -10.06 14.34 -3.67
N SER A 42 -10.11 13.68 -4.84
CA SER A 42 -11.36 13.12 -5.35
C SER A 42 -11.73 11.77 -4.75
N GLY A 43 -10.87 11.18 -3.91
CA GLY A 43 -11.14 9.89 -3.28
C GLY A 43 -10.33 8.73 -3.84
N ALA A 44 -9.67 8.91 -4.99
CA ALA A 44 -9.05 7.82 -5.72
C ALA A 44 -7.68 7.44 -5.15
N LEU A 45 -7.39 6.13 -5.12
CA LEU A 45 -6.10 5.59 -4.70
C LEU A 45 -5.06 5.84 -5.80
N ILE A 46 -4.03 6.63 -5.46
CA ILE A 46 -2.96 7.01 -6.39
C ILE A 46 -1.64 6.32 -6.09
N GLU A 47 -1.44 5.78 -4.89
CA GLU A 47 -0.22 5.05 -4.55
C GLU A 47 -0.48 3.98 -3.48
N GLU A 48 0.13 2.81 -3.66
CA GLU A 48 0.21 1.73 -2.68
C GLU A 48 1.69 1.37 -2.46
N THR A 49 2.14 1.36 -1.20
CA THR A 49 3.55 1.08 -0.86
C THR A 49 3.64 -0.14 0.04
N TYR A 50 4.59 -1.03 -0.25
CA TYR A 50 4.84 -2.26 0.51
C TYR A 50 6.17 -2.20 1.26
N LEU A 51 6.26 -2.92 2.40
CA LEU A 51 7.52 -3.12 3.15
C LEU A 51 8.69 -3.65 2.32
N SER A 52 8.40 -4.37 1.23
CA SER A 52 9.42 -4.84 0.29
C SER A 52 10.17 -3.71 -0.42
N GLY A 53 9.82 -2.44 -0.15
CA GLY A 53 10.33 -1.28 -0.86
C GLY A 53 9.78 -1.25 -2.28
N ARG A 54 8.57 -1.76 -2.51
CA ARG A 54 7.87 -1.65 -3.79
C ARG A 54 6.72 -0.66 -3.62
N ALA A 55 6.49 0.13 -4.65
CA ALA A 55 5.33 1.01 -4.74
C ALA A 55 4.64 0.80 -6.08
N VAL A 56 3.32 0.83 -6.07
CA VAL A 56 2.46 0.86 -7.24
C VAL A 56 1.81 2.22 -7.28
N LYS A 57 1.95 2.93 -8.40
CA LYS A 57 1.37 4.26 -8.60
C LYS A 57 0.36 4.23 -9.72
N ASN A 58 -0.81 4.80 -9.46
CA ASN A 58 -1.88 4.98 -10.43
C ASN A 58 -1.91 6.44 -10.87
N THR A 59 -1.86 6.66 -12.18
CA THR A 59 -2.08 7.98 -12.80
C THR A 59 -3.48 8.00 -13.38
N LEU A 60 -4.24 9.03 -13.05
CA LEU A 60 -5.60 9.24 -13.53
C LEU A 60 -5.63 10.41 -14.50
N ASP A 61 -6.48 10.30 -15.52
CA ASP A 61 -6.83 11.42 -16.39
C ASP A 61 -7.75 12.40 -15.66
N ALA A 62 -8.02 13.56 -16.28
CA ALA A 62 -8.79 14.64 -15.65
C ALA A 62 -10.24 14.25 -15.33
N ASP A 63 -10.81 13.28 -16.05
CA ASP A 63 -12.14 12.72 -15.81
C ASP A 63 -12.16 11.66 -14.70
N GLY A 64 -10.99 11.31 -14.15
CA GLY A 64 -10.82 10.28 -13.11
C GLY A 64 -10.56 8.88 -13.65
N SER A 65 -10.53 8.68 -14.97
CA SER A 65 -10.22 7.39 -15.59
C SER A 65 -8.76 6.99 -15.35
N LEU A 66 -8.50 5.68 -15.18
CA LEU A 66 -7.13 5.17 -15.00
C LEU A 66 -6.35 5.24 -16.32
N SER A 67 -5.31 6.06 -16.34
CA SER A 67 -4.46 6.29 -17.51
C SER A 67 -3.21 5.41 -17.49
N GLN A 68 -2.65 5.15 -16.30
CA GLN A 68 -1.41 4.39 -16.16
C GLN A 68 -1.29 3.71 -14.80
N VAL A 69 -0.65 2.53 -14.78
CA VAL A 69 -0.17 1.87 -13.58
C VAL A 69 1.33 1.66 -13.71
N GLN A 70 2.10 2.08 -12.71
CA GLN A 70 3.56 1.94 -12.67
C GLN A 70 3.99 1.24 -11.39
N CYS A 71 4.90 0.29 -11.49
CA CYS A 71 5.57 -0.30 -10.33
C CYS A 71 7.01 0.21 -10.23
N ARG A 72 7.44 0.61 -9.03
CA ARG A 72 8.80 1.04 -8.74
C ARG A 72 9.31 0.37 -7.48
N LYS A 73 10.61 0.09 -7.41
CA LYS A 73 11.28 -0.15 -6.13
C LYS A 73 11.47 1.19 -5.41
N ALA A 74 10.59 1.51 -4.47
CA ALA A 74 10.78 2.57 -3.50
C ALA A 74 11.97 2.18 -2.59
N ASN A 75 13.20 2.51 -3.02
CA ASN A 75 14.42 2.79 -2.21
C ASN A 75 15.72 2.72 -3.02
N GLU A 76 15.79 3.38 -4.18
CA GLU A 76 17.09 3.79 -4.74
C GLU A 76 17.30 5.26 -4.39
N ARG A 77 17.93 5.52 -3.23
CA ARG A 77 18.52 6.82 -2.92
C ARG A 77 19.64 7.04 -3.94
N ILE A 78 19.40 7.83 -4.98
CA ILE A 78 20.48 8.40 -5.77
C ILE A 78 21.15 9.45 -4.87
N VAL A 79 22.17 9.05 -4.12
CA VAL A 79 23.10 10.00 -3.50
C VAL A 79 23.93 10.58 -4.66
N ARG A 80 23.62 11.80 -5.09
CA ARG A 80 24.56 12.57 -5.92
C ARG A 80 25.62 13.14 -4.99
N LEU A 81 26.85 12.68 -5.16
CA LEU A 81 28.06 13.29 -4.58
C LEU A 81 28.31 14.66 -5.23
#